data_AF-A0A9Q3W7V8-F1
#
_entry.id   AF-A0A9Q3W7V8-F1
#
_cell.length_a   1.000
_cell.length_b   1.000
_cell.length_c   1.000
_cell.angle_alpha   90.00
_cell.angle_beta   90.00
_cell.angle_gamma   90.00
#
_symmetry.space_group_name_H-M   'P 1'
#
loop_
_entity.id
_entity.type
_entity.pdbx_description
1 polymer ?
#
loop_
_entity_poly.entity_id
_entity_poly.type
_entity_poly.pdbx_seq_one_letter_code
_entity_poly.pdbx_strand_id
1 'polypeptide(L)'
;MAQRLRHTLVLEPGFGPPSPYAWSGLPESPETTERVAHRLGLHGEGGLLVPDRGYGHRLKSVLSRRSLVRRGLRHGELEVLSRVAALLVNEHTGNIQVLDREQRPLDPQALMLLLRVDPDGVRQSVDEQIQQHQQRLEGLVTLHHCTPAPGEQPLLSPMAAEEPEPAMLPFRAGLWERFLALWSARRRACLASRRRQWQEQQQQVRLAWLQRLHRHAGQFERLRRLYQAARQGQRQALEGVLAHRLSMVPWPRVTQVAFQLSDDLRGLTLEVDVPDPALFPYTKLRPHPRGAGVLVTWLSDGARRRLHREHAHATGVRLIGEALAAIPQVHWLVLSAHGRGRAGDPVRGHYLYSVRVERGGWRGLVFEEFSSHPPERILSGFEYRQTLDGQGNWRPVQPFSTQPPEAL
;
A
#
# COMPACT_ATOMS: atom_id res chain seq x y z
N MET A 1 -27.02 29.76 -1.50
CA MET A 1 -25.59 29.46 -1.68
C MET A 1 -25.35 28.00 -1.32
N ALA A 2 -25.29 27.11 -2.31
CA ALA A 2 -25.06 25.69 -2.04
C ALA A 2 -23.64 25.49 -1.50
N GLN A 3 -23.52 24.84 -0.33
CA GLN A 3 -22.23 24.42 0.21
C GLN A 3 -21.56 23.51 -0.82
N ARG A 4 -20.43 23.93 -1.37
CA ARG A 4 -19.71 23.15 -2.37
C ARG A 4 -19.16 21.89 -1.69
N LEU A 5 -19.56 20.71 -2.17
CA LEU A 5 -19.09 19.44 -1.63
C LEU A 5 -17.61 19.25 -1.97
N ARG A 6 -16.78 19.18 -0.93
CA ARG A 6 -15.36 18.85 -1.02
C ARG A 6 -15.20 17.36 -0.76
N HIS A 7 -14.63 16.62 -1.71
CA HIS A 7 -14.34 15.21 -1.52
C HIS A 7 -13.04 15.03 -0.75
N THR A 8 -13.03 14.16 0.26
CA THR A 8 -11.83 13.79 1.01
C THR A 8 -11.61 12.29 0.90
N LEU A 9 -10.40 11.90 0.52
CA LEU A 9 -9.93 10.52 0.39
C LEU A 9 -8.80 10.24 1.36
N VAL A 10 -8.85 9.08 2.00
CA VAL A 10 -7.71 8.46 2.70
C VAL A 10 -7.19 7.34 1.80
N LEU A 11 -5.93 7.44 1.40
CA LEU A 11 -5.26 6.52 0.48
C LEU A 11 -4.27 5.67 1.27
N GLU A 12 -4.57 4.38 1.40
CA GLU A 12 -3.77 3.43 2.17
C GLU A 12 -2.44 3.08 1.48
N PRO A 13 -1.38 2.77 2.24
CA PRO A 13 -0.13 2.33 1.67
C PRO A 13 -0.29 0.98 0.97
N GLY A 14 0.45 0.78 -0.11
CA GLY A 14 0.56 -0.55 -0.70
C GLY A 14 1.51 -0.62 -1.88
N PHE A 15 2.44 -1.57 -1.82
CA PHE A 15 3.30 -1.95 -2.93
C PHE A 15 2.78 -3.27 -3.51
N GLY A 16 2.33 -3.24 -4.77
CA GLY A 16 1.79 -4.43 -5.45
C GLY A 16 0.71 -4.09 -6.48
N PRO A 17 0.38 -5.04 -7.37
CA PRO A 17 -0.72 -4.87 -8.30
C PRO A 17 -2.02 -4.62 -7.52
N PRO A 18 -2.91 -3.76 -8.03
CA PRO A 18 -4.17 -3.45 -7.37
C PRO A 18 -4.96 -4.73 -7.10
N SER A 19 -5.38 -4.94 -5.85
CA SER A 19 -6.32 -6.01 -5.53
C SER A 19 -7.64 -5.73 -6.25
N PRO A 20 -8.22 -6.71 -6.97
CA PRO A 20 -9.54 -6.54 -7.58
C PRO A 20 -10.63 -6.18 -6.57
N TYR A 21 -10.38 -6.40 -5.27
CA TYR A 21 -11.32 -6.16 -4.17
C TYR A 21 -11.09 -4.84 -3.42
N ALA A 22 -10.18 -3.97 -3.86
CA ALA A 22 -9.85 -2.68 -3.22
C ALA A 22 -10.99 -1.62 -3.20
N TRP A 23 -12.23 -2.03 -3.48
CA TRP A 23 -13.36 -1.16 -3.76
C TRP A 23 -14.63 -1.48 -2.95
N SER A 24 -14.52 -2.31 -1.91
CA SER A 24 -15.68 -2.66 -1.05
C SER A 24 -16.22 -1.51 -0.20
N GLY A 25 -15.70 -0.27 -0.35
CA GLY A 25 -16.04 0.89 0.48
C GLY A 25 -16.68 2.08 -0.26
N LEU A 26 -17.07 1.97 -1.54
CA LEU A 26 -17.84 3.03 -2.20
C LEU A 26 -19.32 2.93 -1.77
N PRO A 27 -19.90 3.90 -1.04
CA PRO A 27 -21.29 3.84 -0.61
C PRO A 27 -22.25 3.97 -1.80
N GLU A 28 -23.43 3.34 -1.68
CA GLU A 28 -24.52 3.35 -2.66
C GLU A 28 -25.33 4.67 -2.67
N SER A 29 -24.97 5.67 -1.83
CA SER A 29 -25.69 6.95 -1.70
C SER A 29 -24.73 8.16 -1.59
N PRO A 30 -25.04 9.31 -2.23
CA PRO A 30 -24.12 10.45 -2.41
C PRO A 30 -23.91 11.37 -1.20
N GLU A 31 -24.47 11.07 -0.02
CA GLU A 31 -24.53 12.06 1.09
C GLU A 31 -23.38 12.00 2.12
N THR A 32 -22.40 11.09 1.97
CA THR A 32 -21.27 11.01 2.91
C THR A 32 -20.03 11.73 2.38
N THR A 33 -19.61 12.77 3.13
CA THR A 33 -18.54 13.74 2.84
C THR A 33 -17.11 13.18 3.01
N GLU A 34 -16.97 11.97 3.51
CA GLU A 34 -15.69 11.30 3.75
C GLU A 34 -15.68 9.94 3.02
N ARG A 35 -14.74 9.76 2.09
CA ARG A 35 -14.64 8.55 1.26
C ARG A 35 -13.33 7.83 1.58
N VAL A 36 -13.39 6.69 2.25
CA VAL A 36 -12.18 5.89 2.54
C VAL A 36 -12.02 4.86 1.43
N ALA A 37 -10.93 4.98 0.66
CA ALA A 37 -10.63 4.02 -0.42
C ALA A 37 -9.75 2.90 0.14
N HIS A 38 -10.37 1.80 0.57
CA HIS A 38 -9.66 0.67 1.14
C HIS A 38 -8.98 -0.18 0.06
N ARG A 39 -7.67 -0.04 -0.15
CA ARG A 39 -6.89 -1.15 -0.68
C ARG A 39 -6.86 -2.23 0.41
N LEU A 40 -7.51 -3.38 0.18
CA LEU A 40 -7.48 -4.51 1.12
C LEU A 40 -6.04 -5.04 1.27
N GLY A 41 -5.28 -4.37 2.13
CA GLY A 41 -4.00 -4.76 2.69
C GLY A 41 -4.10 -4.44 4.18
N LEU A 42 -4.01 -5.45 5.02
CA LEU A 42 -4.03 -5.32 6.47
C LEU A 42 -2.85 -4.45 6.93
N HIS A 43 -3.07 -3.15 7.08
CA HIS A 43 -2.08 -2.21 7.58
C HIS A 43 -2.76 -1.31 8.61
N GLY A 44 -2.46 -1.54 9.90
CA GLY A 44 -2.88 -0.67 10.98
C GLY A 44 -1.95 0.54 11.08
N GLU A 45 -2.50 1.68 11.49
CA GLU A 45 -1.72 2.87 11.83
C GLU A 45 -0.83 2.60 13.04
N GLY A 46 0.47 2.87 12.88
CA GLY A 46 1.50 2.63 13.89
C GLY A 46 2.40 1.47 13.50
N GLY A 47 3.61 1.80 13.02
CA GLY A 47 4.75 0.88 12.90
C GLY A 47 4.40 -0.51 12.35
N LEU A 48 4.41 -0.64 11.03
CA LEU A 48 4.11 -1.89 10.34
C LEU A 48 5.09 -3.01 10.73
N LEU A 49 4.69 -3.80 11.72
CA LEU A 49 5.03 -5.20 11.87
C LEU A 49 4.46 -5.93 10.65
N VAL A 50 5.24 -6.02 9.57
CA VAL A 50 4.92 -6.97 8.51
C VAL A 50 5.39 -8.33 9.02
N PRO A 51 4.48 -9.27 9.37
CA PRO A 51 4.92 -10.64 9.61
C PRO A 51 5.47 -11.15 8.28
N ASP A 52 6.71 -11.60 8.32
CA ASP A 52 7.37 -12.27 7.20
C ASP A 52 6.45 -13.37 6.64
N ARG A 53 5.80 -13.09 5.50
CA ARG A 53 4.94 -14.07 4.82
C ARG A 53 5.77 -15.20 4.20
N GLY A 54 7.08 -15.03 3.97
CA GLY A 54 7.93 -16.04 3.34
C GLY A 54 8.49 -17.05 4.34
N TYR A 55 9.09 -16.56 5.43
CA TYR A 55 9.77 -17.41 6.40
C TYR A 55 8.81 -18.28 7.23
N GLY A 56 7.60 -17.78 7.54
CA GLY A 56 6.57 -18.57 8.26
C GLY A 56 6.18 -19.88 7.56
N HIS A 57 6.18 -19.90 6.22
CA HIS A 57 5.92 -21.13 5.45
C HIS A 57 7.13 -22.08 5.47
N ARG A 58 8.36 -21.55 5.44
CA ARG A 58 9.60 -22.34 5.49
C ARG A 58 9.80 -22.99 6.86
N LEU A 59 9.48 -22.25 7.93
CA LEU A 59 9.57 -22.69 9.32
C LEU A 59 8.83 -24.00 9.58
N LYS A 60 7.68 -24.25 8.95
CA LYS A 60 6.93 -25.52 9.14
C LYS A 60 7.71 -26.76 8.72
N SER A 61 8.55 -26.65 7.68
CA SER A 61 9.36 -27.76 7.19
C SER A 61 10.64 -27.96 8.01
N VAL A 62 11.28 -26.85 8.38
CA VAL A 62 12.55 -26.82 9.11
C VAL A 62 12.37 -27.19 10.59
N LEU A 63 11.29 -26.69 11.20
CA LEU A 63 10.93 -26.93 12.60
C LEU A 63 10.07 -28.18 12.81
N SER A 64 10.03 -29.09 11.84
CA SER A 64 9.33 -30.36 12.02
C SER A 64 9.96 -31.13 13.19
N ARG A 65 9.14 -31.73 14.06
CA ARG A 65 9.65 -32.48 15.22
C ARG A 65 10.65 -33.57 14.83
N ARG A 66 10.49 -34.16 13.63
CA ARG A 66 11.42 -35.17 13.07
C ARG A 66 12.77 -34.58 12.65
N SER A 67 12.81 -33.40 12.05
CA SER A 67 14.07 -32.74 11.66
C SER A 67 14.84 -32.24 12.88
N LEU A 68 14.14 -31.72 13.88
CA LEU A 68 14.76 -31.19 15.09
C LEU A 68 15.32 -32.28 16.02
N VAL A 69 14.63 -33.42 16.16
CA VAL A 69 15.14 -34.58 16.91
C VAL A 69 16.38 -35.19 16.25
N ARG A 70 16.44 -35.25 14.91
CA ARG A 70 17.65 -35.69 14.18
C ARG A 70 18.86 -34.78 14.41
N ARG A 71 18.64 -33.52 14.81
CA ARG A 71 19.69 -32.54 15.11
C ARG A 71 20.10 -32.53 16.59
N GLY A 72 19.65 -33.51 17.38
CA GLY A 72 20.10 -33.70 18.76
C GLY A 72 19.60 -32.65 19.75
N LEU A 73 18.46 -32.01 19.47
CA LEU A 73 17.88 -30.98 20.35
C LEU A 73 17.15 -31.61 21.54
N ARG A 74 17.29 -30.98 22.71
CA ARG A 74 16.61 -31.37 23.96
C ARG A 74 15.13 -31.00 23.92
N HIS A 75 14.32 -31.65 24.78
CA HIS A 75 12.87 -31.43 24.82
C HIS A 75 12.47 -29.96 25.01
N GLY A 76 13.17 -29.22 25.87
CA GLY A 76 12.91 -27.79 26.08
C GLY A 76 13.27 -26.90 24.87
N GLU A 77 14.31 -27.24 24.12
CA GLU A 77 14.69 -26.50 22.90
C GLU A 77 13.65 -26.73 21.77
N LEU A 78 13.05 -27.93 21.72
CA LEU A 78 11.98 -28.25 20.78
C LEU A 78 10.71 -27.46 21.05
N GLU A 79 10.37 -27.26 22.32
CA GLU A 79 9.19 -26.52 22.74
C GLU A 79 9.30 -25.03 22.35
N VAL A 80 10.46 -24.41 22.62
CA VAL A 80 10.74 -23.02 22.21
C VAL A 80 10.65 -22.86 20.69
N LEU A 81 11.30 -23.74 19.93
CA LEU A 81 11.27 -23.67 18.47
C LEU A 81 9.87 -23.90 17.90
N SER A 82 9.06 -24.77 18.50
CA SER A 82 7.68 -25.03 18.02
C SER A 82 6.75 -23.82 18.09
N ARG A 83 7.09 -22.84 18.93
CA ARG A 83 6.36 -21.58 19.11
C ARG A 83 6.76 -20.49 18.12
N VAL A 84 7.95 -20.59 17.51
CA VAL A 84 8.45 -19.63 16.53
C VAL A 84 7.49 -19.54 15.34
N ALA A 85 7.03 -18.33 15.06
CA ALA A 85 6.16 -18.04 13.92
C ALA A 85 6.80 -17.06 12.93
N ALA A 86 7.54 -16.06 13.42
CA ALA A 86 8.15 -15.03 12.58
C ALA A 86 9.45 -14.47 13.17
N LEU A 87 10.21 -13.79 12.32
CA LEU A 87 11.36 -12.98 12.67
C LEU A 87 11.06 -11.52 12.35
N LEU A 88 11.54 -10.61 13.18
CA LEU A 88 11.38 -9.18 12.98
C LEU A 88 12.70 -8.45 13.28
N VAL A 89 13.14 -7.62 12.33
CA VAL A 89 14.25 -6.68 12.52
C VAL A 89 13.69 -5.37 13.07
N ASN A 90 14.22 -4.91 14.20
CA ASN A 90 13.93 -3.57 14.69
C ASN A 90 14.71 -2.54 13.85
N GLU A 91 13.99 -1.69 13.12
CA GLU A 91 14.57 -0.70 12.19
C GLU A 91 15.40 0.41 12.87
N HIS A 92 15.26 0.57 14.19
CA HIS A 92 15.93 1.61 14.98
C HIS A 92 17.19 1.10 15.68
N THR A 93 17.16 -0.15 16.13
CA THR A 93 18.26 -0.76 16.91
C THR A 93 19.03 -1.82 16.16
N GLY A 94 18.42 -2.44 15.13
CA GLY A 94 19.00 -3.56 14.39
C GLY A 94 18.84 -4.91 15.10
N ASN A 95 18.18 -4.92 16.26
CA ASN A 95 17.93 -6.15 17.02
C ASN A 95 16.91 -7.03 16.31
N ILE A 96 17.18 -8.34 16.28
CA ILE A 96 16.27 -9.33 15.71
C ILE A 96 15.44 -9.93 16.84
N GLN A 97 14.13 -9.79 16.72
CA GLN A 97 13.15 -10.38 17.63
C GLN A 97 12.52 -11.60 16.97
N VAL A 98 12.38 -12.67 17.75
CA VAL A 98 11.65 -13.87 17.35
C VAL A 98 10.25 -13.77 17.92
N LEU A 99 9.22 -13.93 17.09
CA LEU A 99 7.83 -13.78 17.50
C LEU A 99 7.11 -15.13 17.49
N ASP A 100 6.16 -15.32 18.40
CA ASP A 100 5.22 -16.43 18.39
C ASP A 100 4.01 -16.19 17.48
N ARG A 101 3.06 -17.14 17.43
CA ARG A 101 1.88 -17.07 16.56
C ARG A 101 0.94 -15.92 16.93
N GLU A 102 1.01 -15.48 18.18
CA GLU A 102 0.28 -14.36 18.74
C GLU A 102 1.07 -13.04 18.61
N GLN A 103 2.16 -13.02 17.84
CA GLN A 103 3.06 -11.89 17.61
C GLN A 103 3.76 -11.36 18.87
N ARG A 104 3.90 -12.19 19.90
CA ARG A 104 4.60 -11.82 21.13
C ARG A 104 6.08 -12.16 21.01
N PRO A 105 6.98 -11.31 21.54
CA PRO A 105 8.41 -11.60 21.53
C PRO A 105 8.71 -12.82 22.40
N LEU A 106 9.46 -13.76 21.83
CA LEU A 106 10.04 -14.92 22.51
C LEU A 106 11.37 -14.54 23.16
N ASP A 107 11.80 -15.38 24.10
CA ASP A 107 13.07 -15.25 24.82
C ASP A 107 14.27 -15.17 23.84
N PRO A 108 15.32 -14.37 24.09
CA PRO A 108 16.47 -14.26 23.19
C PRO A 108 17.17 -15.60 22.88
N GLN A 109 17.02 -16.62 23.74
CA GLN A 109 17.49 -17.97 23.46
C GLN A 109 16.87 -18.57 22.19
N ALA A 110 15.64 -18.18 21.83
CA ALA A 110 14.97 -18.62 20.62
C ALA A 110 15.75 -18.24 19.35
N LEU A 111 16.35 -17.04 19.30
CA LEU A 111 17.16 -16.62 18.16
C LEU A 111 18.44 -17.44 18.05
N MET A 112 19.11 -17.71 19.18
CA MET A 112 20.32 -18.53 19.22
C MET A 112 20.04 -19.96 18.76
N LEU A 113 18.92 -20.54 19.18
CA LEU A 113 18.47 -21.86 18.73
C LEU A 113 18.14 -21.85 17.23
N LEU A 114 17.48 -20.81 16.74
CA LEU A 114 17.14 -20.67 15.33
C LEU A 114 18.38 -20.54 14.46
N LEU A 115 19.39 -19.76 14.89
CA LEU A 115 20.68 -19.63 14.21
C LEU A 115 21.50 -20.94 14.20
N ARG A 116 21.32 -21.80 15.21
CA ARG A 116 21.94 -23.13 15.24
C ARG A 116 21.25 -24.11 14.29
N VAL A 117 19.95 -23.97 14.08
CA VAL A 117 19.13 -24.88 13.29
C VAL A 117 19.05 -24.47 11.82
N ASP A 118 18.86 -23.19 11.53
CA ASP A 118 18.67 -22.68 10.17
C ASP A 118 19.32 -21.30 9.97
N PRO A 119 20.65 -21.22 10.01
CA PRO A 119 21.36 -19.94 9.87
C PRO A 119 21.08 -19.26 8.52
N ASP A 120 20.94 -20.03 7.43
CA ASP A 120 20.70 -19.49 6.09
C ASP A 120 19.26 -18.96 5.96
N GLY A 121 18.28 -19.64 6.54
CA GLY A 121 16.91 -19.16 6.59
C GLY A 121 16.77 -17.86 7.38
N VAL A 122 17.44 -17.74 8.52
CA VAL A 122 17.48 -16.50 9.30
C VAL A 122 18.09 -15.36 8.48
N ARG A 123 19.25 -15.60 7.86
CA ARG A 123 19.92 -14.59 7.02
C ARG A 123 19.04 -14.11 5.88
N GLN A 124 18.41 -15.05 5.16
CA GLN A 124 17.51 -14.71 4.06
C GLN A 124 16.33 -13.85 4.54
N SER A 125 15.69 -14.21 5.66
CA SER A 125 14.57 -13.43 6.23
C SER A 125 15.02 -12.01 6.63
N VAL A 126 16.20 -11.89 7.23
CA VAL A 126 16.79 -10.59 7.58
C VAL A 126 17.08 -9.76 6.33
N ASP A 127 17.69 -10.35 5.31
CA ASP A 127 18.00 -9.68 4.04
C ASP A 127 16.72 -9.23 3.32
N GLU A 128 15.67 -10.04 3.31
CA GLU A 128 14.36 -9.68 2.76
C GLU A 128 13.75 -8.47 3.49
N GLN A 129 13.83 -8.42 4.83
CA GLN A 129 13.36 -7.26 5.61
C GLN A 129 14.19 -6.00 5.36
N ILE A 130 15.51 -6.14 5.20
CA ILE A 130 16.41 -5.03 4.83
C ILE A 130 16.02 -4.48 3.45
N GLN A 131 15.80 -5.37 2.47
CA GLN A 131 15.37 -4.98 1.12
C GLN A 131 14.00 -4.29 1.14
N GLN A 132 13.03 -4.81 1.88
CA GLN A 132 11.71 -4.18 2.04
C GLN A 132 11.80 -2.79 2.69
N HIS A 133 12.69 -2.62 3.67
CA HIS A 133 12.95 -1.31 4.28
C HIS A 133 13.55 -0.31 3.28
N GLN A 134 14.54 -0.75 2.49
CA GLN A 134 15.16 0.07 1.45
C GLN A 134 14.15 0.45 0.35
N GLN A 135 13.32 -0.50 -0.10
CA GLN A 135 12.24 -0.23 -1.07
C GLN A 135 11.22 0.77 -0.54
N ARG A 136 10.84 0.70 0.75
CA ARG A 136 9.97 1.71 1.37
C ARG A 136 10.60 3.10 1.33
N LEU A 137 11.89 3.20 1.66
CA LEU A 137 12.65 4.44 1.62
C LEU A 137 12.74 5.03 0.22
N GLU A 138 13.06 4.21 -0.78
CA GLU A 138 13.13 4.62 -2.18
C GLU A 138 11.75 5.00 -2.73
N GLY A 139 10.70 4.25 -2.37
CA GLY A 139 9.32 4.51 -2.76
C GLY A 139 8.80 5.88 -2.32
N LEU A 140 9.33 6.44 -1.23
CA LEU A 140 8.97 7.79 -0.78
C LEU A 140 9.32 8.87 -1.80
N VAL A 141 10.47 8.75 -2.47
CA VAL A 141 11.01 9.78 -3.38
C VAL A 141 10.82 9.46 -4.85
N THR A 142 10.54 8.19 -5.18
CA THR A 142 10.37 7.73 -6.58
C THR A 142 8.91 7.63 -7.01
N LEU A 143 7.96 7.98 -6.13
CA LEU A 143 6.52 7.93 -6.39
C LEU A 143 6.11 8.67 -7.69
N HIS A 144 6.82 9.76 -8.02
CA HIS A 144 6.54 10.54 -9.23
C HIS A 144 7.08 9.91 -10.52
N HIS A 145 7.92 8.87 -10.47
CA HIS A 145 8.54 8.29 -11.66
C HIS A 145 7.51 7.71 -12.64
N CYS A 146 6.40 7.17 -12.12
CA CYS A 146 5.35 6.56 -12.94
C CYS A 146 4.21 7.55 -13.26
N THR A 147 4.43 8.87 -13.12
CA THR A 147 3.37 9.88 -13.26
C THR A 147 2.87 9.90 -14.71
N PRO A 148 1.55 9.76 -14.95
CA PRO A 148 1.04 9.72 -16.30
C PRO A 148 1.01 11.10 -16.95
N ALA A 149 1.14 11.12 -18.28
CA ALA A 149 0.85 12.29 -19.10
C ALA A 149 -0.66 12.63 -19.09
N PRO A 150 -1.05 13.88 -19.42
CA PRO A 150 -2.45 14.27 -19.55
C PRO A 150 -3.22 13.37 -20.51
N GLY A 151 -4.36 12.88 -20.05
CA GLY A 151 -5.23 11.99 -20.83
C GLY A 151 -6.11 12.78 -21.77
N GLU A 152 -6.52 12.17 -22.87
CA GLU A 152 -7.52 12.75 -23.77
C GLU A 152 -8.95 12.40 -23.34
N GLN A 153 -9.12 11.24 -22.70
CA GLN A 153 -10.40 10.75 -22.18
C GLN A 153 -10.21 9.93 -20.91
N PRO A 154 -11.24 9.85 -20.05
CA PRO A 154 -11.30 8.84 -18.99
C PRO A 154 -11.26 7.43 -19.59
N LEU A 155 -10.13 6.74 -19.44
CA LEU A 155 -9.95 5.34 -19.87
C LEU A 155 -9.94 4.41 -18.66
N LEU A 156 -10.83 3.43 -18.67
CA LEU A 156 -10.81 2.32 -17.72
C LEU A 156 -9.83 1.28 -18.24
N SER A 157 -8.78 1.00 -17.48
CA SER A 157 -7.89 -0.13 -17.78
C SER A 157 -8.66 -1.44 -17.62
N PRO A 158 -8.43 -2.44 -18.50
CA PRO A 158 -8.96 -3.78 -18.28
C PRO A 158 -8.53 -4.28 -16.88
N MET A 159 -9.48 -4.79 -16.09
CA MET A 159 -9.13 -5.42 -14.82
C MET A 159 -8.27 -6.67 -15.09
N ALA A 160 -7.32 -6.94 -14.20
CA ALA A 160 -6.47 -8.12 -14.32
C ALA A 160 -7.33 -9.39 -14.42
N ALA A 161 -6.85 -10.37 -15.19
CA ALA A 161 -7.51 -11.66 -15.31
C ALA A 161 -7.68 -12.30 -13.92
N GLU A 162 -8.88 -12.80 -13.65
CA GLU A 162 -9.24 -13.38 -12.36
C GLU A 162 -8.40 -14.61 -12.00
N GLU A 163 -8.42 -14.95 -10.70
CA GLU A 163 -7.89 -16.21 -10.21
C GLU A 163 -8.51 -17.38 -11.00
N PRO A 164 -7.68 -18.32 -11.50
CA PRO A 164 -8.17 -19.47 -12.26
C PRO A 164 -9.15 -20.29 -11.42
N GLU A 165 -10.08 -20.98 -12.09
CA GLU A 165 -11.04 -21.87 -11.41
C GLU A 165 -10.26 -22.82 -10.46
N PRO A 166 -10.69 -22.96 -9.19
CA PRO A 166 -10.00 -23.81 -8.25
C PRO A 166 -9.97 -25.25 -8.77
N ALA A 167 -8.78 -25.81 -8.93
CA ALA A 167 -8.62 -27.18 -9.39
C ALA A 167 -9.32 -28.16 -8.42
N MET A 168 -10.18 -29.01 -8.96
CA MET A 168 -10.77 -30.11 -8.19
C MET A 168 -9.68 -31.13 -7.86
N LEU A 169 -9.17 -31.09 -6.63
CA LEU A 169 -8.23 -32.11 -6.15
C LEU A 169 -8.97 -33.45 -6.01
N PRO A 170 -8.44 -34.61 -6.40
CA PRO A 170 -9.14 -35.86 -6.16
C PRO A 170 -9.16 -36.23 -4.67
N PHE A 171 -10.26 -36.81 -4.18
CA PHE A 171 -10.30 -37.41 -2.84
C PHE A 171 -9.26 -38.53 -2.72
N ARG A 172 -8.32 -38.39 -1.77
CA ARG A 172 -7.30 -39.42 -1.51
C ARG A 172 -7.65 -40.21 -0.25
N ALA A 173 -7.88 -41.51 -0.43
CA ALA A 173 -7.90 -42.50 0.65
C ALA A 173 -6.74 -43.47 0.46
N GLY A 174 -6.04 -43.80 1.54
CA GLY A 174 -4.94 -44.78 1.50
C GLY A 174 -5.44 -46.18 1.13
N LEU A 175 -4.61 -46.97 0.44
CA LEU A 175 -4.97 -48.35 0.07
C LEU A 175 -5.35 -49.20 1.29
N TRP A 176 -4.61 -49.05 2.39
CA TRP A 176 -4.92 -49.70 3.67
C TRP A 176 -6.22 -49.20 4.30
N GLU A 177 -6.55 -47.91 4.17
CA GLU A 177 -7.83 -47.39 4.68
C GLU A 177 -9.01 -48.01 3.93
N ARG A 178 -8.91 -48.09 2.59
CA ARG A 178 -9.92 -48.75 1.73
C ARG A 178 -10.05 -50.22 2.08
N PHE A 179 -8.93 -50.91 2.27
CA PHE A 179 -8.91 -52.30 2.68
C PHE A 179 -9.59 -52.49 4.04
N LEU A 180 -9.17 -51.76 5.08
CA LEU A 180 -9.71 -51.88 6.44
C LEU A 180 -11.20 -51.50 6.54
N ALA A 181 -11.71 -50.70 5.61
CA ALA A 181 -13.13 -50.41 5.50
C ALA A 181 -13.94 -51.63 5.03
N LEU A 182 -13.38 -52.52 4.20
CA LEU A 182 -14.08 -53.75 3.82
C LEU A 182 -14.37 -54.64 5.03
N TRP A 183 -13.49 -54.63 6.05
CA TRP A 183 -13.57 -55.50 7.22
C TRP A 183 -14.36 -54.93 8.41
N SER A 184 -14.74 -53.64 8.40
CA SER A 184 -15.47 -53.06 9.54
C SER A 184 -16.47 -51.97 9.13
N ALA A 185 -17.71 -52.10 9.62
CA ALA A 185 -18.77 -51.12 9.38
C ALA A 185 -18.40 -49.72 9.92
N ARG A 186 -17.74 -49.66 11.09
CA ARG A 186 -17.26 -48.42 11.70
C ARG A 186 -16.25 -47.66 10.81
N ARG A 187 -15.30 -48.36 10.17
CA ARG A 187 -14.33 -47.70 9.28
C ARG A 187 -14.94 -47.31 7.93
N ARG A 188 -15.94 -48.04 7.42
CA ARG A 188 -16.75 -47.58 6.26
C ARG A 188 -17.45 -46.27 6.57
N ALA A 189 -18.12 -46.18 7.71
CA ALA A 189 -18.79 -44.96 8.14
C ALA A 189 -17.80 -43.79 8.27
N CYS A 190 -16.63 -44.01 8.87
CA CYS A 190 -15.59 -43.00 8.99
C CYS A 190 -15.06 -42.50 7.63
N LEU A 191 -14.77 -43.40 6.69
CA LEU A 191 -14.36 -43.03 5.33
C LEU A 191 -15.47 -42.29 4.56
N ALA A 192 -16.72 -42.70 4.73
CA ALA A 192 -17.87 -42.04 4.12
C ALA A 192 -18.03 -40.61 4.67
N SER A 193 -17.93 -40.42 5.98
CA SER A 193 -17.96 -39.09 6.61
C SER A 193 -16.81 -38.20 6.13
N ARG A 194 -15.58 -38.73 6.03
CA ARG A 194 -14.42 -37.98 5.51
C ARG A 194 -14.60 -37.61 4.03
N ARG A 195 -15.19 -38.50 3.23
CA ARG A 195 -15.52 -38.22 1.83
C ARG A 195 -16.58 -37.11 1.72
N ARG A 196 -17.62 -37.15 2.57
CA ARG A 196 -18.64 -36.09 2.63
C ARG A 196 -18.04 -34.74 3.01
N GLN A 197 -17.26 -34.69 4.08
CA GLN A 197 -16.54 -33.47 4.50
C GLN A 197 -15.65 -32.92 3.39
N TRP A 198 -14.94 -33.79 2.68
CA TRP A 198 -14.10 -33.39 1.55
C TRP A 198 -14.94 -32.82 0.39
N GLN A 199 -16.08 -33.43 0.06
CA GLN A 199 -17.01 -32.92 -0.96
C GLN A 199 -17.59 -31.56 -0.56
N GLU A 200 -18.02 -31.42 0.69
CA GLU A 200 -18.53 -30.16 1.25
C GLU A 200 -17.48 -29.05 1.17
N GLN A 201 -16.23 -29.33 1.53
CA GLN A 201 -15.12 -28.37 1.42
C GLN A 201 -14.89 -27.93 -0.03
N GLN A 202 -14.89 -28.85 -0.99
CA GLN A 202 -14.75 -28.50 -2.41
C GLN A 202 -15.93 -27.66 -2.91
N GLN A 203 -17.15 -27.99 -2.51
CA GLN A 203 -18.34 -27.20 -2.83
C GLN A 203 -18.25 -25.79 -2.25
N GLN A 204 -17.82 -25.65 -0.99
CA GLN A 204 -17.62 -24.35 -0.36
C GLN A 204 -16.55 -23.51 -1.09
N VAL A 205 -15.41 -24.12 -1.44
CA VAL A 205 -14.35 -23.44 -2.20
C VAL A 205 -14.88 -22.95 -3.55
N ARG A 206 -15.65 -23.79 -4.26
CA ARG A 206 -16.24 -23.45 -5.56
C ARG A 206 -17.29 -22.36 -5.45
N LEU A 207 -18.19 -22.44 -4.48
CA LEU A 207 -19.20 -21.41 -4.21
C LEU A 207 -18.55 -20.07 -3.87
N ALA A 208 -17.50 -20.10 -3.03
CA ALA A 208 -16.76 -18.89 -2.69
C ALA A 208 -16.06 -18.28 -3.91
N TRP A 209 -15.53 -19.10 -4.82
CA TRP A 209 -14.97 -18.64 -6.10
C TRP A 209 -16.06 -18.02 -7.01
N LEU A 210 -17.21 -18.68 -7.18
CA LEU A 210 -18.34 -18.12 -7.95
C LEU A 210 -18.84 -16.79 -7.39
N GLN A 211 -18.91 -16.66 -6.06
CA GLN A 211 -19.27 -15.39 -5.41
C GLN A 211 -18.20 -14.31 -5.61
N ARG A 212 -16.91 -14.68 -5.65
CA ARG A 212 -15.81 -13.75 -5.98
C ARG A 212 -15.92 -13.27 -7.43
N LEU A 213 -16.16 -14.19 -8.37
CA LEU A 213 -16.38 -13.93 -9.79
C LEU A 213 -17.56 -12.98 -10.03
N HIS A 214 -18.72 -13.27 -9.42
CA HIS A 214 -19.91 -12.42 -9.60
C HIS A 214 -19.72 -11.01 -9.01
N ARG A 215 -19.07 -10.90 -7.84
CA ARG A 215 -18.72 -9.59 -7.25
C ARG A 215 -17.77 -8.80 -8.15
N HIS A 216 -16.75 -9.46 -8.69
CA HIS A 216 -15.79 -8.83 -9.58
C HIS A 216 -16.45 -8.34 -10.89
N ALA A 217 -17.29 -9.16 -11.52
CA ALA A 217 -18.06 -8.77 -12.71
C ALA A 217 -19.00 -7.58 -12.43
N GLY A 218 -19.70 -7.60 -11.29
CA GLY A 218 -20.54 -6.48 -10.85
C GLY A 218 -19.76 -5.19 -10.60
N GLN A 219 -18.57 -5.28 -10.00
CA GLN A 219 -17.68 -4.14 -9.79
C GLN A 219 -17.17 -3.56 -11.11
N PHE A 220 -16.76 -4.41 -12.05
CA PHE A 220 -16.28 -3.96 -13.36
C PHE A 220 -17.39 -3.22 -14.14
N GLU A 221 -18.61 -3.74 -14.12
CA GLU A 221 -19.75 -3.10 -14.77
C GLU A 221 -20.10 -1.75 -14.13
N ARG A 222 -20.04 -1.65 -12.79
CA ARG A 222 -20.20 -0.36 -12.07
C ARG A 222 -19.13 0.65 -12.50
N LEU A 223 -17.86 0.24 -12.55
CA LEU A 223 -16.76 1.10 -13.01
C LEU A 223 -16.93 1.51 -14.48
N ARG A 224 -17.35 0.58 -15.34
CA ARG A 224 -17.60 0.88 -16.75
C ARG A 224 -18.64 1.99 -16.90
N ARG A 225 -19.76 1.92 -16.16
CA ARG A 225 -20.80 2.96 -16.17
C ARG A 225 -20.27 4.29 -15.64
N LEU A 226 -19.49 4.28 -14.56
CA LEU A 226 -18.85 5.47 -14.00
C LEU A 226 -17.96 6.15 -15.06
N TYR A 227 -17.10 5.40 -15.73
CA TYR A 227 -16.20 5.92 -16.77
C TYR A 227 -16.97 6.40 -18.02
N GLN A 228 -18.07 5.75 -18.39
CA GLN A 228 -18.95 6.21 -19.47
C GLN A 228 -19.62 7.54 -19.12
N ALA A 229 -20.16 7.67 -17.91
CA ALA A 229 -20.75 8.92 -17.42
C ALA A 229 -19.70 10.06 -17.36
N ALA A 230 -18.46 9.74 -16.95
CA ALA A 230 -17.35 10.70 -16.94
C ALA A 230 -17.00 11.20 -18.34
N ARG A 231 -17.02 10.34 -19.36
CA ARG A 231 -16.83 10.74 -20.77
C ARG A 231 -17.93 11.68 -21.27
N GLN A 232 -19.13 11.58 -20.73
CA GLN A 232 -20.24 12.50 -21.01
C GLN A 232 -20.09 13.84 -20.27
N GLY A 233 -19.02 14.04 -19.50
CA GLY A 233 -18.77 15.28 -18.75
C GLY A 233 -19.55 15.40 -17.45
N GLN A 234 -20.14 14.31 -16.95
CA GLN A 234 -20.85 14.35 -15.67
C GLN A 234 -19.85 14.59 -14.53
N ARG A 235 -19.97 15.73 -13.84
CA ARG A 235 -19.05 16.15 -12.76
C ARG A 235 -18.80 15.07 -11.71
N GLN A 236 -19.87 14.52 -11.15
CA GLN A 236 -19.76 13.51 -10.09
C GLN A 236 -19.04 12.25 -10.58
N ALA A 237 -19.21 11.90 -11.86
CA ALA A 237 -18.53 10.78 -12.47
C ALA A 237 -17.04 11.08 -12.70
N LEU A 238 -16.67 12.30 -13.10
CA LEU A 238 -15.27 12.75 -13.20
C LEU A 238 -14.57 12.71 -11.82
N GLU A 239 -15.22 13.22 -10.78
CA GLU A 239 -14.75 13.15 -9.40
C GLU A 239 -14.61 11.69 -8.93
N GLY A 240 -15.54 10.82 -9.30
CA GLY A 240 -15.47 9.38 -9.03
C GLY A 240 -14.34 8.68 -9.79
N VAL A 241 -14.08 9.04 -11.05
CA VAL A 241 -12.94 8.50 -11.83
C VAL A 241 -11.61 8.96 -11.24
N LEU A 242 -11.51 10.22 -10.80
CA LEU A 242 -10.31 10.70 -10.12
C LEU A 242 -10.06 9.91 -8.84
N ALA A 243 -11.08 9.75 -8.00
CA ALA A 243 -10.99 8.90 -6.81
C ALA A 243 -10.60 7.45 -7.17
N HIS A 244 -11.17 6.92 -8.25
CA HIS A 244 -10.82 5.61 -8.77
C HIS A 244 -9.32 5.48 -9.06
N ARG A 245 -8.78 6.41 -9.84
CA ARG A 245 -7.37 6.40 -10.23
C ARG A 245 -6.42 6.62 -9.06
N LEU A 246 -6.74 7.53 -8.15
CA LEU A 246 -5.88 7.83 -7.01
C LEU A 246 -5.69 6.62 -6.08
N SER A 247 -6.70 5.78 -5.87
CA SER A 247 -6.53 4.59 -5.01
C SER A 247 -5.68 3.48 -5.66
N MET A 248 -5.56 3.50 -6.99
CA MET A 248 -4.80 2.51 -7.74
C MET A 248 -3.30 2.78 -7.68
N VAL A 249 -2.91 4.00 -7.32
CA VAL A 249 -1.51 4.39 -7.09
C VAL A 249 -0.96 3.63 -5.87
N PRO A 250 0.23 3.03 -5.96
CA PRO A 250 0.89 2.39 -4.84
C PRO A 250 1.51 3.43 -3.90
N TRP A 251 0.68 4.05 -3.05
CA TRP A 251 1.17 5.04 -2.10
C TRP A 251 2.16 4.41 -1.12
N PRO A 252 3.29 5.08 -0.83
CA PRO A 252 4.30 4.53 0.09
C PRO A 252 3.85 4.66 1.55
N ARG A 253 2.89 5.55 1.84
CA ARG A 253 2.31 5.83 3.17
C ARG A 253 0.86 6.25 3.03
N VAL A 254 0.13 6.21 4.16
CA VAL A 254 -1.22 6.79 4.25
C VAL A 254 -1.16 8.23 3.78
N THR A 255 -1.96 8.57 2.77
CA THR A 255 -1.98 9.90 2.16
C THR A 255 -3.42 10.39 2.13
N GLN A 256 -3.69 11.52 2.78
CA GLN A 256 -5.00 12.14 2.75
C GLN A 256 -5.05 13.22 1.67
N VAL A 257 -6.02 13.11 0.76
CA VAL A 257 -6.19 14.03 -0.35
C VAL A 257 -7.61 14.52 -0.38
N ALA A 258 -7.80 15.83 -0.40
CA ALA A 258 -9.07 16.43 -0.71
C ALA A 258 -9.03 17.10 -2.08
N PHE A 259 -10.15 17.04 -2.80
CA PHE A 259 -10.23 17.66 -4.11
C PHE A 259 -11.62 18.21 -4.41
N GLN A 260 -11.63 19.15 -5.34
CA GLN A 260 -12.85 19.84 -5.75
C GLN A 260 -12.73 20.31 -7.20
N LEU A 261 -13.65 19.86 -8.04
CA LEU A 261 -13.77 20.33 -9.42
C LEU A 261 -14.58 21.64 -9.46
N SER A 262 -14.26 22.54 -10.37
CA SER A 262 -15.04 23.76 -10.61
C SER A 262 -16.36 23.46 -11.33
N ASP A 263 -17.30 24.41 -11.30
CA ASP A 263 -18.62 24.24 -11.92
C ASP A 263 -18.54 24.17 -13.46
N ASP A 264 -17.54 24.83 -14.06
CA ASP A 264 -17.24 24.78 -15.50
C ASP A 264 -16.31 23.61 -15.88
N LEU A 265 -15.92 22.77 -14.92
CA LEU A 265 -15.02 21.61 -15.07
C LEU A 265 -13.58 21.95 -15.51
N ARG A 266 -13.23 23.23 -15.64
CA ARG A 266 -11.92 23.68 -16.13
C ARG A 266 -10.87 23.82 -15.03
N GLY A 267 -11.31 23.97 -13.79
CA GLY A 267 -10.47 24.13 -12.62
C GLY A 267 -10.56 22.96 -11.67
N LEU A 268 -9.41 22.51 -11.15
CA LEU A 268 -9.36 21.50 -10.09
C LEU A 268 -8.49 21.98 -8.94
N THR A 269 -9.03 21.92 -7.73
CA THR A 269 -8.27 22.14 -6.51
C THR A 269 -7.92 20.80 -5.88
N LEU A 270 -6.65 20.62 -5.53
CA LEU A 270 -6.14 19.49 -4.76
C LEU A 270 -5.53 20.02 -3.46
N GLU A 271 -5.86 19.39 -2.34
CA GLU A 271 -5.22 19.60 -1.06
C GLU A 271 -4.70 18.27 -0.54
N VAL A 272 -3.44 18.21 -0.14
CA VAL A 272 -2.81 16.97 0.34
C VAL A 272 -2.18 17.17 1.71
N ASP A 273 -2.42 16.22 2.62
CA ASP A 273 -1.73 16.17 3.91
C ASP A 273 -0.31 15.64 3.69
N VAL A 274 0.68 16.37 4.20
CA VAL A 274 2.06 15.95 4.24
C VAL A 274 2.31 15.35 5.62
N PRO A 275 2.67 14.05 5.71
CA PRO A 275 2.81 13.41 7.00
C PRO A 275 3.89 14.05 7.87
N ASP A 276 3.72 13.96 9.18
CA ASP A 276 4.69 14.43 10.16
C ASP A 276 6.08 13.82 9.88
N PRO A 277 7.16 14.64 9.81
CA PRO A 277 8.53 14.16 9.68
C PRO A 277 8.88 13.04 10.66
N ALA A 278 8.36 13.04 11.90
CA ALA A 278 8.67 12.02 12.90
C ALA A 278 8.23 10.59 12.50
N LEU A 279 7.32 10.46 11.53
CA LEU A 279 6.76 9.18 11.08
C LEU A 279 7.55 8.54 9.92
N PHE A 280 8.65 9.16 9.48
CA PHE A 280 9.47 8.66 8.36
C PHE A 280 10.57 7.70 8.83
N PRO A 281 10.87 6.66 8.05
CA PRO A 281 11.95 5.73 8.37
C PRO A 281 13.32 6.37 8.07
N TYR A 282 13.94 7.04 9.05
CA TYR A 282 15.22 7.74 8.85
C TYR A 282 16.46 6.88 9.05
N THR A 283 16.34 5.57 8.89
CA THR A 283 17.45 4.63 9.08
C THR A 283 17.78 3.90 7.79
N LYS A 284 19.06 3.70 7.51
CA LYS A 284 19.56 2.76 6.51
C LYS A 284 19.93 1.47 7.22
N LEU A 285 19.34 0.37 6.76
CA LEU A 285 19.65 -0.97 7.25
C LEU A 285 20.64 -1.64 6.29
N ARG A 286 21.62 -2.36 6.87
CA ARG A 286 22.58 -3.18 6.14
C ARG A 286 22.82 -4.49 6.90
N PRO A 287 23.11 -5.60 6.20
CA PRO A 287 23.50 -6.83 6.88
C PRO A 287 24.81 -6.61 7.64
N HIS A 288 24.91 -7.18 8.83
CA HIS A 288 26.15 -7.12 9.60
C HIS A 288 27.22 -7.99 8.91
N PRO A 289 28.46 -7.49 8.71
CA PRO A 289 29.49 -8.20 7.96
C PRO A 289 29.94 -9.52 8.61
N ARG A 290 29.65 -9.72 9.90
CA ARG A 290 29.94 -10.94 10.65
C ARG A 290 28.68 -11.43 11.36
N GLY A 291 27.98 -12.41 10.78
CA GLY A 291 26.81 -13.04 11.40
C GLY A 291 25.47 -12.51 10.87
N ALA A 292 24.39 -12.84 11.57
CA ALA A 292 23.02 -12.56 11.14
C ALA A 292 22.46 -11.22 11.65
N GLY A 293 23.30 -10.32 12.17
CA GLY A 293 22.85 -9.03 12.73
C GLY A 293 22.53 -7.99 11.66
N VAL A 294 21.96 -6.85 12.08
CA VAL A 294 21.66 -5.71 11.21
C VAL A 294 22.37 -4.46 11.71
N LEU A 295 23.10 -3.79 10.82
CA LEU A 295 23.68 -2.49 11.08
C LEU A 295 22.66 -1.40 10.75
N VAL A 296 22.35 -0.55 11.74
CA VAL A 296 21.48 0.61 11.57
C VAL A 296 22.32 1.88 11.48
N THR A 297 22.10 2.66 10.42
CA THR A 297 22.72 3.98 10.26
C THR A 297 21.64 5.03 10.12
N TRP A 298 21.59 5.98 11.05
CA TRP A 298 20.67 7.10 10.98
C TRP A 298 21.08 8.09 9.88
N LEU A 299 20.10 8.61 9.15
CA LEU A 299 20.30 9.73 8.25
C LEU A 299 20.65 10.99 9.08
N SER A 300 21.55 11.82 8.54
CA SER A 300 21.83 13.14 9.08
C SER A 300 20.60 14.04 9.01
N ASP A 301 20.49 15.04 9.89
CA ASP A 301 19.30 15.89 9.93
C ASP A 301 19.01 16.59 8.60
N GLY A 302 20.05 17.01 7.87
CA GLY A 302 19.91 17.57 6.53
C GLY A 302 19.32 16.57 5.53
N ALA A 303 19.74 15.29 5.59
CA ALA A 303 19.20 14.23 4.76
C ALA A 303 17.76 13.88 5.14
N ARG A 304 17.39 13.92 6.42
CA ARG A 304 16.01 13.72 6.89
C ARG A 304 15.08 14.81 6.36
N ARG A 305 15.47 16.08 6.51
CA ARG A 305 14.72 17.23 5.98
C ARG A 305 14.56 17.12 4.47
N ARG A 306 15.63 16.78 3.75
CA ARG A 306 15.58 16.57 2.30
C ARG A 306 14.61 15.46 1.90
N LEU A 307 14.70 14.28 2.54
CA LEU A 307 13.82 13.15 2.26
C LEU A 307 12.34 13.50 2.46
N HIS A 308 12.02 14.18 3.56
CA HIS A 308 10.66 14.65 3.85
C HIS A 308 10.14 15.60 2.76
N ARG A 309 10.95 16.59 2.36
CA ARG A 309 10.60 17.51 1.28
C ARG A 309 10.42 16.78 -0.04
N GLU A 310 11.38 15.94 -0.43
CA GLU A 310 11.31 15.20 -1.70
C GLU A 310 10.05 14.34 -1.77
N HIS A 311 9.67 13.66 -0.68
CA HIS A 311 8.42 12.92 -0.61
C HIS A 311 7.20 13.83 -0.81
N ALA A 312 7.14 14.98 -0.12
CA ALA A 312 6.03 15.91 -0.24
C ALA A 312 5.84 16.39 -1.68
N HIS A 313 6.92 16.71 -2.39
CA HIS A 313 6.86 17.11 -3.80
C HIS A 313 6.56 15.92 -4.73
N ALA A 314 7.13 14.73 -4.49
CA ALA A 314 6.86 13.53 -5.29
C ALA A 314 5.37 13.17 -5.26
N THR A 315 4.75 13.26 -4.08
CA THR A 315 3.30 13.14 -3.90
C THR A 315 2.55 14.19 -4.71
N GLY A 316 2.99 15.46 -4.67
CA GLY A 316 2.40 16.54 -5.46
C GLY A 316 2.43 16.27 -6.98
N VAL A 317 3.61 15.95 -7.52
CA VAL A 317 3.80 15.62 -8.94
C VAL A 317 2.89 14.46 -9.35
N ARG A 318 2.85 13.39 -8.52
CA ARG A 318 1.99 12.22 -8.80
C ARG A 318 0.51 12.58 -8.84
N LEU A 319 0.04 13.37 -7.88
CA LEU A 319 -1.36 13.79 -7.80
C LEU A 319 -1.77 14.65 -9.00
N ILE A 320 -0.92 15.59 -9.40
CA ILE A 320 -1.18 16.47 -10.56
C ILE A 320 -1.30 15.64 -11.84
N GLY A 321 -0.36 14.73 -12.08
CA GLY A 321 -0.40 13.89 -13.28
C GLY A 321 -1.60 12.96 -13.30
N GLU A 322 -1.93 12.30 -12.18
CA GLU A 322 -3.14 11.47 -12.12
C GLU A 322 -4.42 12.26 -12.35
N ALA A 323 -4.50 13.48 -11.80
CA ALA A 323 -5.65 14.34 -11.99
C ALA A 323 -5.83 14.80 -13.43
N LEU A 324 -4.76 15.28 -14.06
CA LEU A 324 -4.78 15.70 -15.47
C LEU A 324 -4.95 14.51 -16.42
N ALA A 325 -4.51 13.31 -16.03
CA ALA A 325 -4.79 12.06 -16.74
C ALA A 325 -6.26 11.63 -16.60
N ALA A 326 -6.86 11.82 -15.44
CA ALA A 326 -8.23 11.43 -15.12
C ALA A 326 -9.28 12.32 -15.80
N ILE A 327 -9.06 13.64 -15.78
CA ILE A 327 -10.06 14.65 -16.14
C ILE A 327 -9.51 15.52 -17.29
N PRO A 328 -9.88 15.23 -18.55
CA PRO A 328 -9.40 15.99 -19.70
C PRO A 328 -9.87 17.44 -19.74
N GLN A 329 -11.01 17.75 -19.12
CA GLN A 329 -11.61 19.09 -19.13
C GLN A 329 -10.85 20.10 -18.26
N VAL A 330 -10.04 19.62 -17.30
CA VAL A 330 -9.26 20.48 -16.41
C VAL A 330 -8.12 21.13 -17.18
N HIS A 331 -8.19 22.45 -17.28
CA HIS A 331 -7.19 23.34 -17.89
C HIS A 331 -6.23 23.93 -16.86
N TRP A 332 -6.71 24.21 -15.64
CA TRP A 332 -5.87 24.69 -14.55
C TRP A 332 -6.09 23.88 -13.28
N LEU A 333 -5.00 23.58 -12.60
CA LEU A 333 -4.99 22.80 -11.37
C LEU A 333 -4.19 23.54 -10.31
N VAL A 334 -4.76 23.68 -9.12
CA VAL A 334 -4.05 24.20 -7.94
C VAL A 334 -3.88 23.07 -6.95
N LEU A 335 -2.63 22.74 -6.62
CA LEU A 335 -2.31 21.79 -5.56
C LEU A 335 -1.71 22.55 -4.37
N SER A 336 -2.24 22.31 -3.19
CA SER A 336 -1.75 22.88 -1.93
C SER A 336 -1.45 21.78 -0.93
N ALA A 337 -0.19 21.67 -0.54
CA ALA A 337 0.25 20.70 0.45
C ALA A 337 0.22 21.33 1.84
N HIS A 338 -0.48 20.73 2.79
CA HIS A 338 -0.53 21.20 4.16
C HIS A 338 0.17 20.21 5.07
N GLY A 339 0.90 20.72 6.06
CA GLY A 339 1.40 19.92 7.16
C GLY A 339 0.45 20.02 8.34
N ARG A 340 0.60 19.09 9.30
CA ARG A 340 -0.02 19.27 10.61
C ARG A 340 0.64 20.46 11.31
N GLY A 341 -0.17 21.44 11.69
CA GLY A 341 0.27 22.53 12.57
C GLY A 341 0.65 22.00 13.96
N ARG A 342 1.02 22.89 14.88
CA ARG A 342 1.25 22.49 16.26
C ARG A 342 -0.07 21.99 16.87
N ALA A 343 0.02 21.18 17.93
CA ALA A 343 -1.17 20.75 18.66
C ALA A 343 -2.01 21.97 19.08
N GLY A 344 -3.25 22.06 18.60
CA GLY A 344 -4.15 23.20 18.83
C GLY A 344 -4.37 24.11 17.60
N ASP A 345 -3.55 24.00 16.56
CA ASP A 345 -3.78 24.72 15.31
C ASP A 345 -4.87 24.03 14.46
N PRO A 346 -5.77 24.80 13.81
CA PRO A 346 -6.64 24.21 12.81
C PRO A 346 -5.79 23.56 11.71
N VAL A 347 -6.12 22.31 11.35
CA VAL A 347 -5.48 21.54 10.26
C VAL A 347 -5.38 22.37 8.96
N ARG A 348 -6.30 23.32 8.79
CA ARG A 348 -6.35 24.29 7.70
C ARG A 348 -5.64 25.58 8.10
N GLY A 349 -4.36 25.70 7.76
CA GLY A 349 -3.61 26.95 7.98
C GLY A 349 -2.11 26.87 7.70
N HIS A 350 -1.52 25.67 7.74
CA HIS A 350 -0.09 25.45 7.58
C HIS A 350 0.23 24.82 6.22
N TYR A 351 0.06 25.59 5.15
CA TYR A 351 0.47 25.14 3.81
C TYR A 351 1.99 25.22 3.67
N LEU A 352 2.62 24.10 3.31
CA LEU A 352 4.06 23.99 3.13
C LEU A 352 4.48 24.51 1.76
N TYR A 353 3.72 24.14 0.73
CA TYR A 353 3.87 24.65 -0.63
C TYR A 353 2.52 24.69 -1.36
N SER A 354 2.46 25.49 -2.41
CA SER A 354 1.33 25.53 -3.33
C SER A 354 1.84 25.70 -4.75
N VAL A 355 1.20 25.03 -5.71
CA VAL A 355 1.55 25.09 -7.13
C VAL A 355 0.30 25.26 -7.96
N ARG A 356 0.37 26.13 -8.97
CA ARG A 356 -0.65 26.30 -10.00
C ARG A 356 -0.09 25.81 -11.32
N VAL A 357 -0.78 24.85 -11.92
CA VAL A 357 -0.36 24.15 -13.12
C VAL A 357 -1.39 24.34 -14.21
N GLU A 358 -0.95 24.79 -15.38
CA GLU A 358 -1.75 24.75 -16.60
C GLU A 358 -1.55 23.40 -17.31
N ARG A 359 -2.64 22.81 -17.82
CA ARG A 359 -2.63 21.57 -18.58
C ARG A 359 -1.66 21.63 -19.77
N GLY A 360 -1.63 22.76 -20.48
CA GLY A 360 -0.75 22.96 -21.64
C GLY A 360 0.72 22.84 -21.25
N GLY A 361 1.14 23.56 -20.20
CA GLY A 361 2.50 23.46 -19.67
C GLY A 361 2.84 22.06 -19.17
N TRP A 362 1.91 21.39 -18.46
CA TRP A 362 2.13 20.01 -17.99
C TRP A 362 2.27 19.01 -19.14
N ARG A 363 1.49 19.17 -20.21
CA ARG A 363 1.59 18.34 -21.42
C ARG A 363 2.95 18.50 -22.11
N GLY A 364 3.58 19.67 -22.02
CA GLY A 364 4.88 19.96 -22.63
C GLY A 364 6.08 19.34 -21.90
N LEU A 365 5.88 18.71 -20.74
CA LEU A 365 6.96 18.05 -20.02
C LEU A 365 7.38 16.72 -20.68
N VAL A 366 8.66 16.35 -20.51
CA VAL A 366 9.21 15.06 -20.95
C VAL A 366 9.06 14.04 -19.80
N PHE A 367 8.00 13.24 -19.83
CA PHE A 367 7.63 12.33 -18.72
C PHE A 367 8.67 11.21 -18.51
N GLU A 368 9.35 10.80 -19.58
CA GLU A 368 10.42 9.80 -19.57
C GLU A 368 11.62 10.25 -18.72
N GLU A 369 11.80 11.55 -18.51
CA GLU A 369 12.90 12.12 -17.74
C GLU A 369 12.53 12.39 -16.27
N PHE A 370 11.31 12.06 -15.83
CA PHE A 370 10.88 12.32 -14.44
C PHE A 370 11.75 11.59 -13.42
N SER A 371 12.27 10.40 -13.76
CA SER A 371 13.19 9.66 -12.88
C SER A 371 14.56 10.30 -12.72
N SER A 372 14.93 11.20 -13.63
CA SER A 372 16.23 11.90 -13.64
C SER A 372 16.16 13.27 -12.97
N HIS A 373 14.96 13.75 -12.62
CA HIS A 373 14.76 15.08 -12.06
C HIS A 373 14.14 15.00 -10.64
N PRO A 374 14.64 15.82 -9.69
CA PRO A 374 13.97 15.92 -8.40
C PRO A 374 12.58 16.53 -8.58
N PRO A 375 11.56 16.06 -7.85
CA PRO A 375 10.17 16.48 -8.06
C PRO A 375 9.94 17.97 -7.79
N GLU A 376 10.70 18.58 -6.87
CA GLU A 376 10.68 20.03 -6.65
C GLU A 376 11.01 20.82 -7.93
N ARG A 377 12.01 20.35 -8.71
CA ARG A 377 12.42 21.02 -9.96
C ARG A 377 11.31 20.96 -11.03
N ILE A 378 10.53 19.88 -11.04
CA ILE A 378 9.37 19.74 -11.93
C ILE A 378 8.31 20.78 -11.53
N LEU A 379 7.99 20.89 -10.23
CA LEU A 379 6.98 21.82 -9.74
C LEU A 379 7.41 23.29 -9.89
N SER A 380 8.69 23.60 -9.69
CA SER A 380 9.24 24.96 -9.87
C SER A 380 9.22 25.45 -11.31
N GLY A 381 8.99 24.57 -12.29
CA GLY A 381 8.75 24.96 -13.69
C GLY A 381 7.39 25.64 -13.91
N PHE A 382 6.52 25.64 -12.89
CA PHE A 382 5.20 26.27 -12.90
C PHE A 382 5.14 27.42 -11.89
N GLU A 383 3.97 28.02 -11.76
CA GLU A 383 3.72 28.98 -10.69
C GLU A 383 3.74 28.27 -9.35
N TYR A 384 4.83 28.47 -8.62
CA TYR A 384 5.18 27.70 -7.45
C TYR A 384 5.49 28.61 -6.26
N ARG A 385 4.95 28.26 -5.09
CA ARG A 385 5.19 28.97 -3.82
C ARG A 385 5.70 27.99 -2.79
N GLN A 386 6.91 28.24 -2.31
CA GLN A 386 7.45 27.64 -1.09
C GLN A 386 8.26 28.67 -0.32
N THR A 387 8.35 28.48 0.98
CA THR A 387 9.27 29.23 1.82
C THR A 387 9.99 28.24 2.73
N LEU A 388 11.32 28.31 2.74
CA LEU A 388 12.17 27.54 3.66
C LEU A 388 12.90 28.50 4.60
N ASP A 389 13.21 28.06 5.81
CA ASP A 389 14.18 28.76 6.66
C ASP A 389 15.64 28.43 6.24
N GLY A 390 16.62 29.09 6.86
CA GLY A 390 18.04 28.87 6.57
C GLY A 390 18.55 27.45 6.91
N GLN A 391 17.77 26.66 7.64
CA GLN A 391 18.09 25.25 7.96
C GLN A 391 17.38 24.27 7.01
N GLY A 392 16.50 24.76 6.13
CA GLY A 392 15.72 23.98 5.18
C GLY A 392 14.42 23.41 5.75
N ASN A 393 13.89 23.96 6.84
CA ASN A 393 12.56 23.64 7.33
C ASN A 393 11.50 24.46 6.60
N TRP A 394 10.31 23.90 6.45
CA TRP A 394 9.17 24.58 5.85
C TRP A 394 8.72 25.78 6.67
N ARG A 395 8.36 26.87 5.98
CA ARG A 395 7.60 27.99 6.51
C ARG A 395 6.25 28.07 5.81
N PRO A 396 5.16 28.42 6.52
CA PRO A 396 3.85 28.51 5.91
C PRO A 396 3.80 29.46 4.72
N VAL A 397 3.07 29.07 3.68
CA VAL A 397 2.79 29.90 2.51
C VAL A 397 1.28 30.14 2.36
N GLN A 398 0.92 31.20 1.65
CA GLN A 398 -0.47 31.37 1.20
C GLN A 398 -0.71 30.57 -0.08
N PRO A 399 -1.71 29.68 -0.11
CA PRO A 399 -2.03 28.91 -1.30
C PRO A 399 -2.50 29.82 -2.44
N PHE A 400 -2.38 29.34 -3.68
CA PHE A 400 -2.98 30.04 -4.81
C PHE A 400 -4.51 30.03 -4.72
N SER A 401 -5.15 31.07 -5.28
CA SER A 401 -6.60 31.08 -5.46
C SER A 401 -7.01 29.99 -6.45
N THR A 402 -8.23 29.47 -6.25
CA THR A 402 -8.86 28.49 -7.15
C THR A 402 -9.40 29.11 -8.44
N GLN A 403 -9.43 30.44 -8.52
CA GLN A 403 -9.83 31.15 -9.73
C GLN A 403 -8.64 31.32 -10.69
N PRO A 404 -8.89 31.26 -12.01
CA PRO A 404 -7.89 31.64 -12.99
C PRO A 404 -7.40 33.08 -12.72
N PRO A 405 -6.15 33.42 -13.06
CA PRO A 405 -5.73 34.81 -12.98
C PRO A 405 -6.68 35.65 -13.83
N GLU A 406 -7.16 36.78 -13.30
CA GLU A 406 -7.82 37.78 -14.13
C GLU A 406 -6.83 38.15 -15.24
N ALA A 407 -7.26 38.00 -16.50
CA ALA A 407 -6.48 38.48 -17.63
C ALA A 407 -6.36 40.00 -17.46
N LEU A 408 -5.14 40.47 -17.18
CA LEU A 408 -4.81 41.90 -17.15
C LEU A 408 -4.93 42.52 -18.54
#